data_AF-W9ZVZ1-F1
#
_entry.id   AF-W9ZVZ1-F1
#
_cell.length_a   1.000
_cell.length_b   1.000
_cell.length_c   1.000
_cell.angle_alpha   90.00
_cell.angle_beta   90.00
_cell.angle_gamma   90.00
#
_symmetry.space_group_name_H-M   'P 1'
#
loop_
_entity.id
_entity.type
_entity.pdbx_description
1 polymer ?
#
loop_
_entity_poly.entity_id
_entity_poly.type
_entity_poly.pdbx_seq_one_letter_code
_entity_poly.pdbx_strand_id
1 'polypeptide(L)'
;MSGFEVAGIVLGSIPIVVSALQCYMNGLGTLQNFRSYKRILKSLILTLKTEHVNLQNIYEKLLTGIAPQTRIEEMIRDPFGHLWREEEIFNKLRLRLWSSLQVFDDRVQDMREAIEEMMEKLNIDTDGKTDWTDSSSIKKQFRRATFILQKSNHEEALTRIRDGVSALQRLAVLNTDLESQRKSRSQGRLNKLVNGMLSGIYHALRSTMTCKCSDLHDVGLRLTPPSRTVIPEDDDEDIIKELQFRLAVSYLAASQTEASKHWNEILLKSKEGPKALTVSFTAQSTTTSRKTVGFAIPSTTSSKNSQQSQTVIIESALSNLTLNTLRTISEPVCNKHISNLCEAMQTMGKRKQGERCGHIQHCYMTETKKYDVYTLECLGSCDEWSLVPLKQVLQDPALLYGDKLRLAWMIACGILQMQGTPWVADIPRSEDIFIAQKGGVHQFQHVFVLRHFPEYPRVNASVSPTNPFMLYLGILLIELILGQSIATLDSPQTQTLEPGLPRHILDYEAANKLLGRVMMIGGSGYYNAVERCLRSDMQIGTSGNSCCFQGDVISGVLDPLEQDLRRLVA
;
A
#
# COMPACT_ATOMS: atom_id res chain seq x y z
N MET A 1 21.28 -6.04 11.31
CA MET A 1 20.17 -6.92 11.72
C MET A 1 18.90 -6.29 11.18
N SER A 2 18.05 -7.07 10.50
CA SER A 2 16.77 -6.55 10.02
C SER A 2 15.88 -6.16 11.21
N GLY A 3 15.05 -5.12 11.09
CA GLY A 3 14.34 -4.52 12.22
C GLY A 3 13.54 -5.52 13.08
N PHE A 4 12.86 -6.48 12.46
CA PHE A 4 12.05 -7.48 13.18
C PHE A 4 12.79 -8.76 13.59
N GLU A 5 14.01 -8.98 13.10
CA GLU A 5 14.84 -10.14 13.50
C GLU A 5 15.16 -10.10 15.00
N VAL A 6 15.34 -8.88 15.54
CA VAL A 6 15.64 -8.66 16.95
C VAL A 6 14.50 -9.17 17.84
N ALA A 7 13.25 -9.10 17.38
CA ALA A 7 12.08 -9.59 18.13
C ALA A 7 12.13 -11.11 18.30
N GLY A 8 12.50 -11.84 17.25
CA GLY A 8 12.70 -13.29 17.31
C GLY A 8 13.84 -13.67 18.25
N ILE A 9 14.95 -12.92 18.21
CA ILE A 9 16.10 -13.13 19.12
C ILE A 9 15.69 -12.92 20.58
N VAL A 10 14.99 -11.84 20.90
CA VAL A 10 14.47 -11.58 22.26
C VAL A 10 13.58 -12.73 22.71
N LEU A 11 12.67 -13.19 21.84
CA LEU A 11 11.76 -14.29 22.14
C LEU A 11 12.51 -15.60 22.45
N GLY A 12 13.47 -15.98 21.60
CA GLY A 12 14.24 -17.22 21.72
C GLY A 12 15.26 -17.21 22.86
N SER A 13 15.71 -16.03 23.29
CA SER A 13 16.73 -15.87 24.32
C SER A 13 16.21 -16.08 25.75
N ILE A 14 14.94 -15.77 26.02
CA ILE A 14 14.36 -15.92 27.37
C ILE A 14 14.34 -17.40 27.84
N PRO A 15 13.93 -18.39 27.03
CA PRO A 15 14.00 -19.81 27.40
C PRO A 15 15.41 -20.29 27.75
N ILE A 16 16.44 -19.74 27.10
CA ILE A 16 17.85 -20.05 27.37
C ILE A 16 18.23 -19.58 28.78
N VAL A 17 17.90 -18.32 29.11
CA VAL A 17 18.11 -17.75 30.44
C VAL A 17 17.34 -18.54 31.50
N VAL A 18 16.08 -18.89 31.23
CA VAL A 18 15.25 -19.71 32.14
C VAL A 18 15.90 -21.08 32.39
N SER A 19 16.42 -21.73 31.36
CA SER A 19 17.08 -23.03 31.46
C SER A 19 18.38 -22.94 32.27
N ALA A 20 19.17 -21.88 32.04
CA ALA A 20 20.35 -21.61 32.84
C ALA A 20 19.99 -21.41 34.33
N LEU A 21 19.00 -20.56 34.63
CA LEU A 21 18.54 -20.31 36.01
C LEU A 21 18.04 -21.60 36.70
N GLN A 22 17.40 -22.52 35.97
CA GLN A 22 16.99 -23.83 36.51
C GLN A 22 18.21 -24.70 36.85
N CYS A 23 19.23 -24.73 35.99
CA CYS A 23 20.49 -25.43 36.25
C CYS A 23 21.20 -24.83 37.48
N TYR A 24 21.21 -23.49 37.59
CA TYR A 24 21.71 -22.78 38.77
C TYR A 24 20.96 -23.21 40.03
N MET A 25 19.62 -23.23 40.01
CA MET A 25 18.78 -23.62 41.14
C MET A 25 19.05 -25.05 41.64
N ASN A 26 19.23 -26.00 40.72
CA ASN A 26 19.51 -27.41 41.07
C ASN A 26 20.89 -27.58 41.73
N GLY A 27 21.83 -26.69 41.42
CA GLY A 27 23.20 -26.73 41.94
C GLY A 27 23.42 -26.09 43.32
N LEU A 28 22.38 -25.55 43.98
CA LEU A 28 22.53 -24.78 45.23
C LEU A 28 22.36 -25.60 46.52
N GLY A 29 22.12 -26.91 46.45
CA GLY A 29 21.79 -27.75 47.60
C GLY A 29 22.81 -27.75 48.76
N THR A 30 24.02 -27.24 48.53
CA THR A 30 25.15 -27.25 49.49
C THR A 30 25.36 -25.93 50.26
N LEU A 31 24.53 -24.89 50.05
CA LEU A 31 24.75 -23.54 50.62
C LEU A 31 23.93 -23.25 51.89
N GLN A 32 24.53 -22.54 52.86
CA GLN A 32 23.91 -22.14 54.15
C GLN A 32 22.57 -21.38 54.00
N ASN A 33 22.42 -20.58 52.93
CA ASN A 33 21.22 -19.76 52.67
C ASN A 33 20.32 -20.32 51.54
N PHE A 34 20.41 -21.62 51.25
CA PHE A 34 19.72 -22.29 50.14
C PHE A 34 18.23 -21.95 50.01
N ARG A 35 17.48 -21.89 51.13
CA ARG A 35 16.03 -21.62 51.10
C ARG A 35 15.70 -20.23 50.54
N SER A 36 16.43 -19.21 50.96
CA SER A 36 16.20 -17.82 50.50
C SER A 36 16.54 -17.69 49.02
N TYR A 37 17.69 -18.21 48.63
CA TYR A 37 18.18 -18.22 47.25
C TYR A 37 17.26 -18.98 46.28
N LYS A 38 16.72 -20.12 46.72
CA LYS A 38 15.75 -20.89 45.96
C LYS A 38 14.46 -20.12 45.72
N ARG A 39 13.97 -19.31 46.69
CA ARG A 39 12.78 -18.47 46.49
C ARG A 39 13.03 -17.38 45.45
N ILE A 40 14.18 -16.70 45.53
CA ILE A 40 14.56 -15.64 44.59
C ILE A 40 14.62 -16.21 43.17
N LEU A 41 15.36 -17.29 42.95
CA LEU A 41 15.48 -17.92 41.62
C LEU A 41 14.14 -18.44 41.10
N LYS A 42 13.30 -19.04 41.95
CA LYS A 42 11.94 -19.44 41.56
C LYS A 42 11.11 -18.24 41.10
N SER A 43 11.20 -17.12 41.80
CA SER A 43 10.51 -15.89 41.42
C SER A 43 10.99 -15.40 40.06
N LEU A 44 12.31 -15.31 39.84
CA LEU A 44 12.87 -14.89 38.54
C LEU A 44 12.44 -15.81 37.40
N ILE A 45 12.54 -17.14 37.60
CA ILE A 45 12.13 -18.12 36.59
C ILE A 45 10.65 -17.97 36.25
N LEU A 46 9.80 -17.80 37.26
CA LEU A 46 8.37 -17.63 37.04
C LEU A 46 8.07 -16.34 36.27
N THR A 47 8.66 -15.21 36.67
CA THR A 47 8.48 -13.93 35.98
C THR A 47 8.95 -14.03 34.52
N LEU A 48 10.15 -14.54 34.26
CA LEU A 48 10.66 -14.69 32.89
C LEU A 48 9.79 -15.61 32.02
N LYS A 49 9.27 -16.71 32.60
CA LYS A 49 8.31 -17.58 31.88
C LYS A 49 7.02 -16.83 31.54
N THR A 50 6.50 -16.03 32.47
CA THR A 50 5.32 -15.19 32.22
C THR A 50 5.59 -14.17 31.11
N GLU A 51 6.72 -13.46 31.18
CA GLU A 51 7.09 -12.48 30.14
C GLU A 51 7.33 -13.13 28.77
N HIS A 52 7.89 -14.35 28.73
CA HIS A 52 8.04 -15.10 27.50
C HIS A 52 6.69 -15.42 26.84
N VAL A 53 5.72 -15.93 27.62
CA VAL A 53 4.36 -16.20 27.12
C VAL A 53 3.66 -14.90 26.68
N ASN A 54 3.83 -13.81 27.43
CA ASN A 54 3.30 -12.50 27.03
C ASN A 54 3.88 -12.06 25.68
N LEU A 55 5.19 -12.20 25.46
CA LEU A 55 5.82 -11.90 24.17
C LEU A 55 5.28 -12.76 23.03
N GLN A 56 5.09 -14.06 23.25
CA GLN A 56 4.45 -14.94 22.25
C GLN A 56 3.08 -14.39 21.84
N ASN A 57 2.23 -14.06 22.81
CA ASN A 57 0.89 -13.52 22.57
C ASN A 57 0.93 -12.15 21.85
N ILE A 58 1.89 -11.29 22.21
CA ILE A 58 2.08 -9.98 21.57
C ILE A 58 2.46 -10.14 20.10
N TYR A 59 3.44 -11.00 19.81
CA TYR A 59 3.88 -11.25 18.44
C TYR A 59 2.80 -11.96 17.61
N GLU A 60 2.09 -12.94 18.18
CA GLU A 60 0.95 -13.58 17.53
C GLU A 60 -0.13 -12.54 17.15
N LYS A 61 -0.50 -11.64 18.08
CA LYS A 61 -1.44 -10.56 17.81
C LYS A 61 -0.94 -9.62 16.72
N LEU A 62 0.34 -9.24 16.75
CA LEU A 62 0.95 -8.36 15.73
C LEU A 62 1.05 -9.02 14.36
N LEU A 63 1.19 -10.33 14.28
CA LEU A 63 1.31 -11.07 13.02
C LEU A 63 -0.04 -11.53 12.47
N THR A 64 -1.10 -11.55 13.29
CA THR A 64 -2.45 -11.93 12.87
C THR A 64 -2.95 -11.06 11.73
N GLY A 65 -3.25 -11.66 10.58
CA GLY A 65 -3.67 -10.93 9.36
C GLY A 65 -2.52 -10.36 8.52
N ILE A 66 -1.26 -10.53 8.94
CA ILE A 66 -0.06 -10.25 8.14
C ILE A 66 0.43 -11.54 7.46
N ALA A 67 0.51 -12.63 8.23
CA ALA A 67 0.91 -13.95 7.76
C ALA A 67 -0.22 -14.98 8.01
N PRO A 68 -0.29 -16.08 7.24
CA PRO A 68 -1.18 -17.20 7.52
C PRO A 68 -0.90 -17.81 8.90
N GLN A 69 -1.93 -18.34 9.56
CA GLN A 69 -1.81 -18.88 10.92
C GLN A 69 -0.70 -19.94 11.06
N THR A 70 -0.55 -20.81 10.06
CA THR A 70 0.50 -21.85 10.04
C THR A 70 1.91 -21.26 10.06
N ARG A 71 2.14 -20.14 9.37
CA ARG A 71 3.43 -19.44 9.40
C ARG A 71 3.65 -18.72 10.73
N ILE A 72 2.61 -18.15 11.33
CA ILE A 72 2.71 -17.50 12.65
C ILE A 72 3.15 -18.54 13.69
N GLU A 73 2.52 -19.73 13.69
CA GLU A 73 2.89 -20.83 14.59
C GLU A 73 4.34 -21.28 14.39
N GLU A 74 4.82 -21.34 13.14
CA GLU A 74 6.21 -21.66 12.82
C GLU A 74 7.17 -20.59 13.35
N MET A 75 6.86 -19.30 13.18
CA MET A 75 7.67 -18.20 13.70
C MET A 75 7.80 -18.24 15.23
N ILE A 76 6.70 -18.50 15.94
CA ILE A 76 6.71 -18.59 17.40
C ILE A 76 7.46 -19.85 17.88
N ARG A 77 7.40 -20.95 17.11
CA ARG A 77 8.10 -22.20 17.41
C ARG A 77 9.61 -22.13 17.14
N ASP A 78 10.00 -21.43 16.08
CA ASP A 78 11.41 -21.17 15.70
C ASP A 78 11.73 -19.67 15.70
N PRO A 79 12.03 -19.08 16.88
CA PRO A 79 12.33 -17.66 17.02
C PRO A 79 13.61 -17.18 16.31
N PHE A 80 14.48 -18.11 15.91
CA PHE A 80 15.72 -17.81 15.17
C PHE A 80 15.60 -18.14 13.67
N GLY A 81 14.41 -18.55 13.23
CA GLY A 81 14.14 -18.97 11.86
C GLY A 81 14.19 -17.83 10.84
N HIS A 82 14.31 -18.20 9.57
CA HIS A 82 14.39 -17.26 8.44
C HIS A 82 13.13 -16.40 8.27
N LEU A 83 11.97 -16.85 8.74
CA LEU A 83 10.70 -16.11 8.68
C LEU A 83 10.76 -14.76 9.40
N TRP A 84 11.60 -14.62 10.44
CA TRP A 84 11.83 -13.35 11.14
C TRP A 84 12.65 -12.33 10.34
N ARG A 85 13.21 -12.75 9.20
CA ARG A 85 13.99 -11.94 8.26
C ARG A 85 13.25 -11.66 6.95
N GLU A 86 12.03 -12.18 6.77
CA GLU A 86 11.24 -11.96 5.56
C GLU A 86 10.83 -10.49 5.43
N GLU A 87 11.27 -9.85 4.36
CA GLU A 87 11.01 -8.44 4.09
C GLU A 87 9.51 -8.16 3.87
N GLU A 88 8.77 -9.12 3.29
CA GLU A 88 7.32 -8.98 3.08
C GLU A 88 6.56 -8.85 4.41
N ILE A 89 6.89 -9.70 5.39
CA ILE A 89 6.29 -9.66 6.74
C ILE A 89 6.65 -8.34 7.41
N PHE A 90 7.93 -7.93 7.33
CA PHE A 90 8.39 -6.69 7.91
C PHE A 90 7.70 -5.45 7.31
N ASN A 91 7.53 -5.41 5.98
CA ASN A 91 6.86 -4.31 5.30
C ASN A 91 5.39 -4.19 5.72
N LYS A 92 4.67 -5.31 5.84
CA LYS A 92 3.29 -5.31 6.36
C LYS A 92 3.23 -4.91 7.83
N LEU A 93 4.20 -5.33 8.65
CA LEU A 93 4.29 -4.93 10.06
C LEU A 93 4.60 -3.43 10.20
N ARG A 94 5.46 -2.88 9.35
CA ARG A 94 5.73 -1.44 9.27
C ARG A 94 4.46 -0.66 8.97
N LEU A 95 3.60 -1.15 8.06
CA LEU A 95 2.31 -0.53 7.79
C LEU A 95 1.36 -0.58 8.99
N ARG A 96 1.38 -1.66 9.77
CA ARG A 96 0.56 -1.80 10.99
C ARG A 96 1.05 -0.89 12.12
N LEU A 97 2.34 -0.93 12.44
CA LEU A 97 2.95 -0.13 13.51
C LEU A 97 3.03 1.35 13.15
N TRP A 98 3.09 1.68 11.85
CA TRP A 98 3.02 3.04 11.33
C TRP A 98 4.12 3.90 11.96
N SER A 99 3.78 5.08 12.49
CA SER A 99 4.70 5.97 13.20
C SER A 99 5.26 5.41 14.52
N SER A 100 4.73 4.29 15.02
CA SER A 100 5.23 3.66 16.25
C SER A 100 6.35 2.64 16.01
N LEU A 101 6.74 2.41 14.76
CA LEU A 101 7.75 1.40 14.41
C LEU A 101 9.08 1.67 15.13
N GLN A 102 9.59 2.89 15.07
CA GLN A 102 10.87 3.22 15.73
C GLN A 102 10.81 2.98 17.24
N VAL A 103 9.73 3.41 17.90
CA VAL A 103 9.56 3.19 19.34
C VAL A 103 9.43 1.70 19.67
N PHE A 104 8.80 0.92 18.80
CA PHE A 104 8.72 -0.54 18.94
C PHE A 104 10.12 -1.16 18.85
N ASP A 105 10.89 -0.81 17.82
CA ASP A 105 12.24 -1.31 17.59
C ASP A 105 13.19 -0.95 18.74
N ASP A 106 13.14 0.30 19.22
CA ASP A 106 13.93 0.76 20.37
C ASP A 106 13.62 -0.07 21.63
N ARG A 107 12.34 -0.43 21.85
CA ARG A 107 11.94 -1.25 23.00
C ARG A 107 12.38 -2.70 22.87
N VAL A 108 12.31 -3.27 21.67
CA VAL A 108 12.81 -4.63 21.42
C VAL A 108 14.33 -4.68 21.62
N GLN A 109 15.05 -3.68 21.13
CA GLN A 109 16.50 -3.59 21.30
C GLN A 109 16.91 -3.40 22.77
N ASP A 110 16.20 -2.57 23.54
CA ASP A 110 16.39 -2.39 24.98
C ASP A 110 16.21 -3.71 25.77
N MET A 111 15.19 -4.49 25.42
CA MET A 111 14.99 -5.83 26.02
C MET A 111 16.09 -6.80 25.62
N ARG A 112 16.57 -6.77 24.38
CA ARG A 112 17.69 -7.60 23.93
C ARG A 112 18.93 -7.32 24.78
N GLU A 113 19.29 -6.06 24.95
CA GLU A 113 20.43 -5.64 25.78
C GLU A 113 20.26 -6.10 27.23
N ALA A 114 19.05 -5.98 27.80
CA ALA A 114 18.75 -6.45 29.15
C ALA A 114 18.91 -7.98 29.30
N ILE A 115 18.53 -8.74 28.27
CA ILE A 115 18.69 -10.19 28.25
C ILE A 115 20.17 -10.59 28.08
N GLU A 116 20.90 -9.91 27.20
CA GLU A 116 22.34 -10.13 27.00
C GLU A 116 23.12 -9.84 28.29
N GLU A 117 22.82 -8.75 29.00
CA GLU A 117 23.37 -8.49 30.33
C GLU A 117 23.08 -9.62 31.32
N MET A 118 21.88 -10.20 31.28
CA MET A 118 21.51 -11.31 32.15
C MET A 118 22.28 -12.58 31.78
N MET A 119 22.48 -12.84 30.48
CA MET A 119 23.27 -13.97 29.97
C MET A 119 24.74 -13.87 30.33
N GLU A 120 25.36 -12.69 30.16
CA GLU A 120 26.75 -12.42 30.51
C GLU A 120 26.98 -12.66 32.00
N LYS A 121 26.10 -12.13 32.85
CA LYS A 121 26.20 -12.33 34.31
C LYS A 121 25.98 -13.80 34.71
N LEU A 122 25.21 -14.56 33.93
CA LEU A 122 25.04 -16.01 34.10
C LEU A 122 26.20 -16.84 33.52
N ASN A 123 27.15 -16.22 32.80
CA ASN A 123 28.22 -16.85 32.00
C ASN A 123 27.67 -17.92 31.04
N ILE A 124 26.58 -17.60 30.34
CA ILE A 124 26.05 -18.44 29.27
C ILE A 124 26.88 -18.11 28.02
N ASP A 125 27.62 -19.08 27.49
CA ASP A 125 28.31 -18.89 26.21
C ASP A 125 27.27 -18.78 25.08
N THR A 126 27.65 -18.15 23.97
CA THR A 126 26.82 -17.87 22.79
C THR A 126 26.10 -19.11 22.22
N ASP A 127 26.59 -20.32 22.50
CA ASP A 127 26.02 -21.61 22.09
C ASP A 127 24.99 -22.21 23.08
N GLY A 128 24.62 -21.49 24.15
CA GLY A 128 23.76 -22.01 25.22
C GLY A 128 24.38 -23.14 26.05
N LYS A 129 25.56 -23.63 25.64
CA LYS A 129 26.42 -24.50 26.42
C LYS A 129 27.20 -23.65 27.41
N THR A 130 26.86 -23.88 28.65
CA THR A 130 27.57 -23.30 29.78
C THR A 130 28.86 -24.11 29.97
N ASP A 131 30.01 -23.43 30.00
CA ASP A 131 31.35 -24.00 30.18
C ASP A 131 31.48 -24.62 31.59
N TRP A 132 30.83 -25.77 31.80
CA TRP A 132 30.75 -26.46 33.08
C TRP A 132 31.88 -27.46 33.28
N THR A 133 32.77 -27.66 32.31
CA THR A 133 33.62 -28.86 32.30
C THR A 133 34.91 -28.79 33.11
N ASP A 134 35.48 -27.62 33.48
CA ASP A 134 36.85 -27.66 34.07
C ASP A 134 37.22 -26.69 35.21
N SER A 135 36.26 -26.05 35.90
CA SER A 135 36.59 -25.21 37.07
C SER A 135 36.15 -25.83 38.40
N SER A 136 37.05 -25.79 39.40
CA SER A 136 36.89 -26.29 40.78
C SER A 136 35.53 -25.96 41.44
N SER A 137 34.99 -26.91 42.22
CA SER A 137 33.63 -26.85 42.81
C SER A 137 33.39 -25.61 43.69
N ILE A 138 34.44 -25.10 44.34
CA ILE A 138 34.41 -23.92 45.19
C ILE A 138 34.23 -22.64 44.35
N LYS A 139 34.93 -22.53 43.20
CA LYS A 139 34.77 -21.38 42.30
C LYS A 139 33.36 -21.36 41.68
N LYS A 140 32.78 -22.54 41.40
CA LYS A 140 31.37 -22.67 40.98
C LYS A 140 30.39 -22.23 42.08
N GLN A 141 30.59 -22.66 43.33
CA GLN A 141 29.73 -22.25 44.45
C GLN A 141 29.87 -20.75 44.78
N PHE A 142 31.07 -20.19 44.69
CA PHE A 142 31.31 -18.77 44.91
C PHE A 142 30.63 -17.92 43.83
N ARG A 143 30.77 -18.29 42.54
CA ARG A 143 30.07 -17.61 41.43
C ARG A 143 28.54 -17.70 41.57
N ARG A 144 28.00 -18.86 41.95
CA ARG A 144 26.57 -19.05 42.24
C ARG A 144 26.11 -18.11 43.35
N ALA A 145 26.89 -17.98 44.42
CA ALA A 145 26.61 -17.06 45.51
C ALA A 145 26.71 -15.59 45.05
N THR A 146 27.74 -15.22 44.26
CA THR A 146 27.94 -13.86 43.74
C THR A 146 26.78 -13.40 42.86
N PHE A 147 26.29 -14.24 41.94
CA PHE A 147 25.11 -13.94 41.12
C PHE A 147 23.89 -13.61 42.00
N ILE A 148 23.62 -14.43 43.03
CA ILE A 148 22.47 -14.22 43.90
C ILE A 148 22.67 -13.00 44.82
N LEU A 149 23.92 -12.69 45.19
CA LEU A 149 24.26 -11.50 45.98
C LEU A 149 24.15 -10.20 45.16
N GLN A 150 24.26 -10.27 43.83
CA GLN A 150 24.01 -9.15 42.89
C GLN A 150 22.51 -8.94 42.61
N LYS A 151 21.66 -9.13 43.62
CA LYS A 151 20.19 -9.07 43.51
C LYS A 151 19.70 -7.80 42.78
N SER A 152 20.25 -6.64 43.12
CA SER A 152 19.88 -5.34 42.52
C SER A 152 20.01 -5.32 40.99
N ASN A 153 21.04 -5.98 40.45
CA ASN A 153 21.40 -5.86 39.04
C ASN A 153 20.57 -6.81 38.16
N HIS A 154 20.18 -7.98 38.68
CA HIS A 154 19.24 -8.87 37.97
C HIS A 154 17.81 -8.36 38.08
N GLU A 155 17.48 -7.67 39.17
CA GLU A 155 16.18 -7.02 39.35
C GLU A 155 16.04 -5.85 38.37
N GLU A 156 17.09 -5.06 38.13
CA GLU A 156 17.12 -4.02 37.09
C GLU A 156 16.89 -4.59 35.67
N ALA A 157 17.66 -5.59 35.26
CA ALA A 157 17.48 -6.25 33.96
C ALA A 157 16.07 -6.85 33.80
N LEU A 158 15.54 -7.48 34.86
CA LEU A 158 14.18 -8.01 34.86
C LEU A 158 13.12 -6.91 34.75
N THR A 159 13.33 -5.76 35.43
CA THR A 159 12.40 -4.62 35.31
C THR A 159 12.39 -4.05 33.91
N ARG A 160 13.56 -3.90 33.25
CA ARG A 160 13.65 -3.49 31.84
C ARG A 160 12.87 -4.42 30.92
N ILE A 161 13.03 -5.75 31.09
CA ILE A 161 12.29 -6.75 30.32
C ILE A 161 10.78 -6.58 30.55
N ARG A 162 10.31 -6.56 31.80
CA ARG A 162 8.87 -6.45 32.13
C ARG A 162 8.26 -5.15 31.61
N ASP A 163 8.96 -4.03 31.78
CA ASP A 163 8.50 -2.73 31.34
C ASP A 163 8.48 -2.64 29.81
N GLY A 164 9.46 -3.28 29.15
CA GLY A 164 9.50 -3.51 27.70
C GLY A 164 8.29 -4.31 27.20
N VAL A 165 8.02 -5.49 27.78
CA VAL A 165 6.86 -6.32 27.42
C VAL A 165 5.55 -5.56 27.62
N SER A 166 5.41 -4.86 28.75
CA SER A 166 4.22 -4.04 29.03
C SER A 166 4.04 -2.91 28.02
N ALA A 167 5.13 -2.27 27.59
CA ALA A 167 5.10 -1.24 26.55
C ALA A 167 4.74 -1.83 25.18
N LEU A 168 5.35 -2.95 24.79
CA LEU A 168 5.05 -3.65 23.55
C LEU A 168 3.60 -4.12 23.49
N GLN A 169 3.04 -4.61 24.60
CA GLN A 169 1.63 -5.00 24.66
C GLN A 169 0.70 -3.81 24.35
N ARG A 170 0.95 -2.65 24.97
CA ARG A 170 0.18 -1.43 24.71
C ARG A 170 0.31 -0.98 23.26
N LEU A 171 1.53 -1.00 22.72
CA LEU A 171 1.77 -0.68 21.31
C LEU A 171 1.03 -1.65 20.39
N ALA A 172 1.12 -2.96 20.63
CA ALA A 172 0.48 -3.97 19.80
C ALA A 172 -1.05 -3.82 19.77
N VAL A 173 -1.68 -3.61 20.92
CA VAL A 173 -3.13 -3.40 21.01
C VAL A 173 -3.54 -2.13 20.29
N LEU A 174 -2.97 -0.98 20.65
CA LEU A 174 -3.35 0.31 20.08
C LEU A 174 -3.10 0.39 18.57
N ASN A 175 -1.99 -0.18 18.08
CA ASN A 175 -1.69 -0.14 16.65
C ASN A 175 -2.57 -1.10 15.84
N THR A 176 -3.00 -2.22 16.42
CA THR A 176 -3.97 -3.13 15.78
C THR A 176 -5.35 -2.49 15.71
N ASP A 177 -5.80 -1.86 16.81
CA ASP A 177 -7.12 -1.22 16.88
C ASP A 177 -7.24 -0.01 15.93
N LEU A 178 -6.13 0.73 15.74
CA LEU A 178 -6.06 1.90 14.85
C LEU A 178 -5.76 1.54 13.38
N GLU A 179 -5.53 0.28 13.06
CA GLU A 179 -5.05 -0.15 11.73
C GLU A 179 -6.02 0.27 10.61
N SER A 180 -7.32 0.00 10.78
CA SER A 180 -8.36 0.34 9.79
C SER A 180 -8.40 1.84 9.50
N GLN A 181 -8.40 2.67 10.55
CA GLN A 181 -8.40 4.12 10.44
C GLN A 181 -7.11 4.67 9.79
N ARG A 182 -5.97 3.99 9.95
CA ARG A 182 -4.71 4.37 9.28
C ARG A 182 -4.75 4.04 7.81
N LYS A 183 -5.25 2.86 7.44
CA LYS A 183 -5.45 2.47 6.03
C LYS A 183 -6.39 3.45 5.32
N SER A 184 -7.52 3.78 5.96
CA SER A 184 -8.47 4.78 5.47
C SER A 184 -7.81 6.14 5.25
N ARG A 185 -7.05 6.64 6.22
CA ARG A 185 -6.29 7.91 6.08
C ARG A 185 -5.21 7.86 4.99
N SER A 186 -4.49 6.75 4.88
CA SER A 186 -3.48 6.52 3.84
C SER A 186 -4.09 6.60 2.45
N GLN A 187 -5.18 5.87 2.23
CA GLN A 187 -5.93 5.87 0.98
C GLN A 187 -6.51 7.26 0.67
N GLY A 188 -7.08 7.94 1.66
CA GLY A 188 -7.59 9.30 1.50
C GLY A 188 -6.50 10.30 1.06
N ARG A 189 -5.28 10.19 1.62
CA ARG A 189 -4.13 11.00 1.21
C ARG A 189 -3.71 10.68 -0.23
N LEU A 190 -3.55 9.39 -0.56
CA LEU A 190 -3.20 8.96 -1.92
C LEU A 190 -4.22 9.46 -2.96
N ASN A 191 -5.51 9.31 -2.66
CA ASN A 191 -6.59 9.72 -3.56
C ASN A 191 -6.57 11.23 -3.82
N LYS A 192 -6.26 12.05 -2.82
CA LYS A 192 -6.09 13.50 -3.02
C LYS A 192 -4.96 13.82 -4.01
N LEU A 193 -3.81 13.16 -3.86
CA LEU A 193 -2.66 13.36 -4.77
C LEU A 193 -3.00 12.90 -6.19
N VAL A 194 -3.57 11.71 -6.32
CA VAL A 194 -3.99 11.14 -7.61
C VAL A 194 -5.04 12.04 -8.28
N ASN A 195 -6.04 12.52 -7.55
CA ASN A 195 -7.08 13.40 -8.11
C ASN A 195 -6.52 14.76 -8.54
N GLY A 196 -5.55 15.29 -7.79
CA GLY A 196 -4.81 16.50 -8.18
C GLY A 196 -4.04 16.32 -9.48
N MET A 197 -3.36 15.17 -9.66
CA MET A 197 -2.66 14.84 -10.91
C MET A 197 -3.62 14.60 -12.06
N LEU A 198 -4.66 13.79 -11.87
CA LEU A 198 -5.64 13.46 -12.91
C LEU A 198 -6.37 14.69 -13.44
N SER A 199 -6.73 15.62 -12.55
CA SER A 199 -7.32 16.91 -12.94
C SER A 199 -6.33 17.74 -13.76
N GLY A 200 -5.06 17.80 -13.34
CA GLY A 200 -4.01 18.49 -14.09
C GLY A 200 -3.71 17.86 -15.46
N ILE A 201 -3.68 16.52 -15.55
CA ILE A 201 -3.51 15.78 -16.80
C ILE A 201 -4.68 16.08 -17.73
N TYR A 202 -5.91 16.01 -17.22
CA TYR A 202 -7.09 16.31 -18.01
C TYR A 202 -7.05 17.73 -18.61
N HIS A 203 -6.66 18.74 -17.83
CA HIS A 203 -6.53 20.10 -18.34
C HIS A 203 -5.35 20.26 -19.32
N ALA A 204 -4.24 19.53 -19.13
CA ALA A 204 -3.13 19.48 -20.08
C ALA A 204 -3.52 18.80 -21.40
N LEU A 205 -4.39 17.78 -21.36
CA LEU A 205 -4.95 17.16 -22.57
C LEU A 205 -5.87 18.13 -23.30
N ARG A 206 -6.74 18.83 -22.57
CA ARG A 206 -7.65 19.83 -23.15
C ARG A 206 -6.90 20.94 -23.89
N SER A 207 -5.72 21.36 -23.41
CA SER A 207 -4.90 22.38 -24.07
C SER A 207 -4.10 21.84 -25.26
N THR A 208 -3.91 20.52 -25.36
CA THR A 208 -3.08 19.87 -26.40
C THR A 208 -3.89 19.18 -27.50
N MET A 209 -5.21 19.07 -27.34
CA MET A 209 -6.14 18.57 -28.36
C MET A 209 -6.77 19.73 -29.15
N THR A 210 -5.93 20.52 -29.83
CA THR A 210 -6.34 21.72 -30.60
C THR A 210 -6.27 21.54 -32.13
N CYS A 211 -6.21 20.29 -32.60
CA CYS A 211 -6.11 19.95 -34.01
C CYS A 211 -7.40 20.28 -34.79
N LYS A 212 -7.26 20.45 -36.11
CA LYS A 212 -8.37 20.71 -37.05
C LYS A 212 -9.16 19.45 -37.46
N CYS A 213 -8.99 18.35 -36.73
CA CYS A 213 -9.71 17.10 -37.01
C CYS A 213 -11.23 17.35 -36.89
N SER A 214 -12.00 16.85 -37.85
CA SER A 214 -13.47 17.02 -37.86
C SER A 214 -14.17 16.16 -36.80
N ASP A 215 -13.51 15.11 -36.31
CA ASP A 215 -14.03 14.15 -35.34
C ASP A 215 -13.47 14.38 -33.93
N LEU A 216 -14.22 13.89 -32.94
CA LEU A 216 -13.82 13.88 -31.53
C LEU A 216 -12.63 12.93 -31.32
N HIS A 217 -11.61 13.43 -30.63
CA HIS A 217 -10.54 12.61 -30.08
C HIS A 217 -11.02 11.93 -28.82
N ASP A 218 -11.02 10.60 -28.84
CA ASP A 218 -11.24 9.79 -27.65
C ASP A 218 -9.90 9.58 -26.93
N VAL A 219 -9.94 9.77 -25.63
CA VAL A 219 -8.85 9.48 -24.70
C VAL A 219 -9.37 8.59 -23.58
N GLY A 220 -8.89 7.36 -23.53
CA GLY A 220 -9.17 6.41 -22.46
C GLY A 220 -8.10 6.47 -21.38
N LEU A 221 -8.47 6.73 -20.13
CA LEU A 221 -7.58 6.57 -18.98
C LEU A 221 -7.70 5.14 -18.45
N ARG A 222 -6.57 4.42 -18.38
CA ARG A 222 -6.56 3.03 -17.91
C ARG A 222 -6.82 2.96 -16.41
N LEU A 223 -7.79 2.15 -16.01
CA LEU A 223 -8.04 1.84 -14.62
C LEU A 223 -6.93 0.91 -14.11
N THR A 224 -6.18 1.39 -13.12
CA THR A 224 -5.11 0.63 -12.47
C THR A 224 -5.36 0.64 -10.97
N PRO A 225 -5.34 -0.51 -10.29
CA PRO A 225 -5.43 -0.54 -8.84
C PRO A 225 -4.26 0.23 -8.22
N PRO A 226 -4.46 0.89 -7.06
CA PRO A 226 -3.40 1.60 -6.39
C PRO A 226 -2.27 0.64 -6.01
N SER A 227 -1.07 0.88 -6.55
CA SER A 227 0.11 0.04 -6.31
C SER A 227 0.92 0.47 -5.08
N ARG A 228 0.61 1.63 -4.50
CA ARG A 228 1.36 2.22 -3.38
C ARG A 228 0.49 2.38 -2.15
N THR A 229 0.99 1.93 -1.00
CA THR A 229 0.46 2.32 0.31
C THR A 229 1.28 3.50 0.81
N VAL A 230 0.62 4.59 1.19
CA VAL A 230 1.30 5.80 1.69
C VAL A 230 1.55 5.66 3.18
N ILE A 231 2.75 5.95 3.67
CA ILE A 231 3.07 6.03 5.10
C ILE A 231 3.24 7.50 5.55
N PRO A 232 3.24 7.84 6.85
CA PRO A 232 3.33 9.22 7.31
C PRO A 232 4.64 9.91 6.92
N GLU A 233 5.71 9.12 6.88
CA GLU A 233 7.07 9.57 6.58
C GLU A 233 7.25 9.89 5.09
N ASP A 234 6.34 9.43 4.23
CA ASP A 234 6.42 9.69 2.80
C ASP A 234 6.22 11.18 2.53
N ASP A 235 7.05 11.74 1.66
CA ASP A 235 6.87 13.07 1.10
C ASP A 235 5.87 13.05 -0.07
N ASP A 236 4.98 14.04 -0.15
CA ASP A 236 3.96 14.11 -1.20
C ASP A 236 4.57 14.21 -2.61
N GLU A 237 5.69 14.92 -2.77
CA GLU A 237 6.35 15.05 -4.08
C GLU A 237 7.00 13.74 -4.53
N ASP A 238 7.55 12.96 -3.58
CA ASP A 238 8.12 11.65 -3.90
C ASP A 238 7.02 10.65 -4.30
N ILE A 239 5.86 10.69 -3.64
CA ILE A 239 4.68 9.92 -4.06
C ILE A 239 4.25 10.33 -5.48
N ILE A 240 4.12 11.64 -5.74
CA ILE A 240 3.71 12.17 -7.04
C ILE A 240 4.64 11.72 -8.18
N LYS A 241 5.96 11.63 -7.93
CA LYS A 241 6.94 11.19 -8.92
C LYS A 241 6.83 9.71 -9.27
N GLU A 242 6.42 8.88 -8.31
CA GLU A 242 6.26 7.45 -8.52
C GLU A 242 4.95 7.09 -9.24
N LEU A 243 3.94 7.96 -9.16
CA LEU A 243 2.67 7.76 -9.83
C LEU A 243 2.80 7.79 -11.36
N GLN A 244 2.13 6.84 -12.01
CA GLN A 244 2.15 6.68 -13.46
C GLN A 244 0.74 6.47 -13.98
N PHE A 245 0.42 7.11 -15.10
CA PHE A 245 -0.91 7.03 -15.71
C PHE A 245 -0.78 6.54 -17.15
N ARG A 246 -1.54 5.51 -17.50
CA ARG A 246 -1.58 4.96 -18.86
C ARG A 246 -2.82 5.47 -19.57
N LEU A 247 -2.63 6.04 -20.75
CA LEU A 247 -3.71 6.59 -21.55
C LEU A 247 -3.71 5.95 -22.94
N ALA A 248 -4.88 5.58 -23.42
CA ALA A 248 -5.15 5.25 -24.80
C ALA A 248 -5.62 6.53 -25.52
N VAL A 249 -4.92 6.97 -26.56
CA VAL A 249 -5.26 8.16 -27.32
C VAL A 249 -5.61 7.76 -28.74
N SER A 250 -6.79 8.16 -29.19
CA SER A 250 -7.20 7.94 -30.58
C SER A 250 -6.69 9.02 -31.51
N TYR A 251 -6.30 8.60 -32.71
CA TYR A 251 -5.84 9.48 -33.79
C TYR A 251 -6.32 8.95 -35.14
N LEU A 252 -6.40 9.85 -36.11
CA LEU A 252 -6.75 9.51 -37.49
C LEU A 252 -5.45 9.31 -38.29
N ALA A 253 -5.31 8.16 -38.94
CA ALA A 253 -4.24 7.93 -39.89
C ALA A 253 -4.70 8.41 -41.28
N ALA A 254 -3.89 9.23 -41.94
CA ALA A 254 -4.17 9.67 -43.30
C ALA A 254 -3.81 8.55 -44.30
N SER A 255 -4.73 7.63 -44.56
CA SER A 255 -4.66 6.74 -45.72
C SER A 255 -5.67 7.20 -46.79
N GLN A 256 -5.33 7.06 -48.06
CA GLN A 256 -5.87 7.85 -49.18
C GLN A 256 -7.35 7.60 -49.57
N THR A 257 -8.15 6.88 -48.77
CA THR A 257 -9.55 6.60 -49.17
C THR A 257 -10.57 6.50 -48.03
N GLU A 258 -10.19 6.13 -46.80
CA GLU A 258 -11.08 6.19 -45.62
C GLU A 258 -10.25 6.48 -44.36
N ALA A 259 -10.72 7.39 -43.50
CA ALA A 259 -10.03 7.75 -42.26
C ALA A 259 -10.32 6.69 -41.17
N SER A 260 -9.40 5.74 -40.98
CA SER A 260 -9.48 4.76 -39.90
C SER A 260 -9.02 5.36 -38.57
N LYS A 261 -9.82 5.12 -37.51
CA LYS A 261 -9.50 5.54 -36.14
C LYS A 261 -8.54 4.52 -35.51
N HIS A 262 -7.33 4.95 -35.21
CA HIS A 262 -6.30 4.13 -34.57
C HIS A 262 -6.08 4.55 -33.11
N TRP A 263 -5.51 3.66 -32.32
CA TRP A 263 -5.26 3.84 -30.89
C TRP A 263 -3.79 3.64 -30.54
N ASN A 264 -3.20 4.60 -29.82
CA ASN A 264 -1.87 4.47 -29.23
C ASN A 264 -1.95 4.56 -27.70
N GLU A 265 -1.21 3.70 -27.00
CA GLU A 265 -1.06 3.82 -25.53
C GLU A 265 0.18 4.65 -25.21
N ILE A 266 0.02 5.59 -24.28
CA ILE A 266 1.10 6.43 -23.76
C ILE A 266 1.16 6.32 -22.25
N LEU A 267 2.36 6.52 -21.70
CA LEU A 267 2.59 6.59 -20.27
C LEU A 267 2.90 8.05 -19.88
N LEU A 268 2.18 8.55 -18.88
CA LEU A 268 2.40 9.88 -18.30
C LEU A 268 3.02 9.74 -16.91
N LYS A 269 4.05 10.56 -16.65
CA LYS A 269 4.68 10.72 -15.33
C LYS A 269 4.84 12.20 -14.99
N SER A 270 4.81 12.56 -13.72
CA SER A 270 5.14 13.93 -13.30
C SER A 270 6.59 14.24 -13.70
N LYS A 271 6.83 15.41 -14.31
CA LYS A 271 8.17 15.84 -14.71
C LYS A 271 8.93 16.39 -13.51
N GLU A 272 10.21 16.04 -13.40
CA GLU A 272 11.10 16.62 -12.40
C GLU A 272 11.12 18.16 -12.52
N GLY A 273 10.71 18.85 -11.46
CA GLY A 273 11.04 20.26 -11.31
C GLY A 273 12.56 20.40 -11.20
N PRO A 274 13.19 21.44 -11.77
CA PRO A 274 14.55 21.76 -11.39
C PRO A 274 14.54 21.94 -9.87
N LYS A 275 15.33 21.13 -9.14
CA LYS A 275 15.61 21.42 -7.73
C LYS A 275 16.07 22.87 -7.71
N ALA A 276 15.26 23.76 -7.16
CA ALA A 276 15.76 25.07 -6.79
C ALA A 276 16.86 24.78 -5.78
N LEU A 277 18.10 24.81 -6.24
CA LEU A 277 19.23 25.04 -5.37
C LEU A 277 18.93 26.41 -4.77
N THR A 278 18.27 26.43 -3.63
CA THR A 278 18.23 27.58 -2.76
C THR A 278 19.69 27.80 -2.38
N VAL A 279 20.40 28.58 -3.19
CA VAL A 279 21.66 29.18 -2.80
C VAL A 279 21.27 30.11 -1.68
N SER A 280 21.42 29.62 -0.45
CA SER A 280 21.33 30.44 0.74
C SER A 280 22.40 31.51 0.61
N PHE A 281 22.00 32.72 0.22
CA PHE A 281 22.83 33.90 0.42
C PHE A 281 22.96 34.10 1.92
N THR A 282 24.06 33.61 2.49
CA THR A 282 24.47 34.03 3.83
C THR A 282 24.79 35.52 3.75
N ALA A 283 23.84 36.35 4.19
CA ALA A 283 24.10 37.75 4.48
C ALA A 283 25.17 37.79 5.57
N GLN A 284 26.35 38.31 5.23
CA GLN A 284 27.45 38.55 6.16
C GLN A 284 26.97 39.55 7.22
N SER A 285 26.64 39.04 8.41
CA SER A 285 26.55 39.86 9.61
C SER A 285 27.97 40.05 10.14
N THR A 286 28.51 41.25 9.97
CA THR A 286 29.74 41.69 10.62
C THR A 286 29.47 41.89 12.10
N THR A 287 29.94 40.97 12.94
CA THR A 287 30.08 41.21 14.38
C THR A 287 31.55 41.17 14.79
N THR A 288 31.91 42.21 15.52
CA THR A 288 33.24 42.64 15.89
C THR A 288 33.84 41.75 16.99
N SER A 289 35.15 41.56 16.89
CA SER A 289 35.98 40.75 17.78
C SER A 289 35.97 41.22 19.24
N ARG A 290 35.80 40.29 20.18
CA ARG A 290 36.41 40.39 21.51
C ARG A 290 37.04 39.05 21.90
N LYS A 291 38.34 39.12 22.21
CA LYS A 291 39.22 38.02 22.60
C LYS A 291 39.02 37.68 24.08
N THR A 292 38.88 36.40 24.41
CA THR A 292 39.22 35.86 25.74
C THR A 292 39.84 34.47 25.57
N VAL A 293 40.89 34.21 26.35
CA VAL A 293 41.91 33.16 26.19
C VAL A 293 41.48 31.82 26.78
N GLY A 294 41.80 30.70 26.11
CA GLY A 294 41.68 29.33 26.63
C GLY A 294 42.83 28.45 26.09
N PHE A 295 43.42 27.65 26.98
CA PHE A 295 44.72 26.96 26.81
C PHE A 295 44.68 25.69 25.91
N ALA A 296 45.85 25.45 25.30
CA ALA A 296 46.40 24.40 24.43
C ALA A 296 45.76 22.99 24.24
N ILE A 297 45.95 22.51 23.00
CA ILE A 297 45.74 21.18 22.37
C ILE A 297 46.99 20.27 22.61
N PRO A 298 47.03 18.95 22.25
CA PRO A 298 47.18 18.52 20.85
C PRO A 298 46.40 17.25 20.41
N SER A 299 46.19 17.20 19.09
CA SER A 299 45.45 16.23 18.28
C SER A 299 46.27 14.97 17.88
N THR A 300 45.56 13.91 17.50
CA THR A 300 45.97 12.86 16.50
C THR A 300 44.68 12.32 15.85
N THR A 301 44.36 12.62 14.57
CA THR A 301 44.51 11.79 13.34
C THR A 301 44.09 10.32 13.50
N SER A 302 43.45 9.59 12.59
CA SER A 302 42.79 9.76 11.28
C SER A 302 42.51 8.33 10.77
N SER A 303 41.38 8.09 10.09
CA SER A 303 41.11 7.05 9.05
C SER A 303 40.00 6.06 9.39
N LYS A 304 38.84 6.23 8.74
CA LYS A 304 37.81 5.20 8.56
C LYS A 304 37.85 4.72 7.11
N ASN A 305 38.08 3.43 6.93
CA ASN A 305 37.94 2.70 5.67
C ASN A 305 36.47 2.62 5.25
N SER A 306 36.18 2.96 4.00
CA SER A 306 34.92 2.64 3.32
C SER A 306 35.01 1.22 2.75
N GLN A 307 34.14 0.31 3.20
CA GLN A 307 33.89 -0.96 2.52
C GLN A 307 32.54 -0.91 1.80
N GLN A 308 32.60 -1.24 0.51
CA GLN A 308 31.49 -1.39 -0.42
C GLN A 308 30.59 -2.56 0.00
N SER A 309 29.29 -2.32 0.11
CA SER A 309 28.28 -3.38 0.15
C SER A 309 27.69 -3.53 -1.25
N GLN A 310 27.97 -4.67 -1.89
CA GLN A 310 27.33 -5.12 -3.11
C GLN A 310 25.95 -5.71 -2.76
N THR A 311 24.88 -5.11 -3.27
CA THR A 311 23.53 -5.65 -3.21
C THR A 311 23.34 -6.68 -4.33
N VAL A 312 23.14 -7.94 -3.94
CA VAL A 312 22.69 -9.02 -4.83
C VAL A 312 21.16 -9.10 -4.71
N ILE A 313 20.48 -8.85 -5.82
CA ILE A 313 19.03 -8.97 -5.95
C ILE A 313 18.71 -10.45 -6.20
N ILE A 314 17.97 -11.08 -5.30
CA ILE A 314 17.36 -12.40 -5.52
C ILE A 314 15.85 -12.17 -5.59
N GLU A 315 15.29 -12.40 -6.78
CA GLU A 315 13.87 -12.34 -7.09
C GLU A 315 13.11 -13.45 -6.33
N SER A 316 12.06 -13.11 -5.58
CA SER A 316 11.08 -14.07 -5.09
C SER A 316 9.75 -13.90 -5.84
N ALA A 317 9.26 -15.03 -6.33
CA ALA A 317 8.20 -15.13 -7.31
C ALA A 317 6.80 -15.06 -6.67
N LEU A 318 6.07 -13.98 -6.94
CA LEU A 318 4.60 -13.92 -6.99
C LEU A 318 4.16 -12.57 -7.59
N SER A 319 4.51 -12.35 -8.86
CA SER A 319 4.00 -11.25 -9.68
C SER A 319 4.15 -11.60 -11.16
N ASN A 320 3.30 -12.50 -11.66
CA ASN A 320 3.08 -12.59 -13.10
C ASN A 320 2.10 -11.48 -13.51
N LEU A 321 2.59 -10.24 -13.55
CA LEU A 321 2.02 -9.18 -14.38
C LEU A 321 3.21 -8.37 -14.92
N THR A 322 3.36 -8.38 -16.23
CA THR A 322 4.48 -7.83 -17.02
C THR A 322 5.05 -6.52 -16.48
N LEU A 323 6.14 -6.64 -15.73
CA LEU A 323 6.99 -5.53 -15.32
C LEU A 323 8.13 -5.45 -16.33
N ASN A 324 7.88 -4.78 -17.45
CA ASN A 324 8.97 -4.34 -18.32
C ASN A 324 9.70 -3.21 -17.60
N THR A 325 10.67 -3.61 -16.78
CA THR A 325 11.67 -2.73 -16.17
C THR A 325 12.44 -2.03 -17.29
N LEU A 326 12.01 -0.82 -17.65
CA LEU A 326 12.80 0.04 -18.53
C LEU A 326 14.09 0.40 -17.79
N ARG A 327 15.19 -0.26 -18.19
CA ARG A 327 16.56 0.12 -17.80
C ARG A 327 16.74 1.61 -18.09
N THR A 328 17.11 2.36 -17.07
CA THR A 328 17.59 3.74 -17.17
C THR A 328 18.91 3.75 -17.95
N ILE A 329 18.81 3.81 -19.27
CA ILE A 329 19.90 4.26 -20.13
C ILE A 329 19.79 5.77 -20.19
N SER A 330 20.84 6.48 -19.76
CA SER A 330 20.97 7.93 -19.98
C SER A 330 20.95 8.21 -21.48
N GLU A 331 19.80 8.63 -21.99
CA GLU A 331 19.59 9.06 -23.38
C GLU A 331 19.09 10.52 -23.42
N PRO A 332 19.36 11.26 -24.51
CA PRO A 332 19.30 12.72 -24.53
C PRO A 332 17.88 13.24 -24.25
N VAL A 333 17.78 14.12 -23.27
CA VAL A 333 16.50 14.60 -22.72
C VAL A 333 15.76 15.44 -23.77
N CYS A 334 14.79 14.84 -24.48
CA CYS A 334 13.88 15.55 -25.38
C CYS A 334 12.95 16.49 -24.58
N ASN A 335 13.39 17.72 -24.30
CA ASN A 335 12.61 18.71 -23.53
C ASN A 335 11.49 19.41 -24.33
N LYS A 336 11.05 18.84 -25.45
CA LYS A 336 10.03 19.43 -26.32
C LYS A 336 8.67 19.46 -25.63
N HIS A 337 8.04 20.63 -25.63
CA HIS A 337 6.62 20.78 -25.25
C HIS A 337 5.73 20.29 -26.38
N ILE A 338 4.78 19.41 -26.08
CA ILE A 338 3.82 18.88 -27.05
C ILE A 338 2.60 19.80 -27.04
N SER A 339 2.47 20.66 -28.04
CA SER A 339 1.32 21.57 -28.20
C SER A 339 0.13 20.91 -28.90
N ASN A 340 0.36 19.89 -29.72
CA ASN A 340 -0.67 19.11 -30.41
C ASN A 340 -0.39 17.62 -30.22
N LEU A 341 -1.19 16.95 -29.40
CA LEU A 341 -0.97 15.53 -29.09
C LEU A 341 -1.35 14.63 -30.26
N CYS A 342 -2.37 14.99 -31.04
CA CYS A 342 -2.82 14.25 -32.22
C CYS A 342 -1.71 14.14 -33.29
N GLU A 343 -1.08 15.27 -33.64
CA GLU A 343 0.07 15.28 -34.57
C GLU A 343 1.26 14.50 -34.00
N ALA A 344 1.51 14.61 -32.70
CA ALA A 344 2.56 13.84 -32.05
C ALA A 344 2.31 12.33 -32.20
N MET A 345 1.07 11.85 -32.00
CA MET A 345 0.71 10.43 -32.16
C MET A 345 1.00 9.89 -33.56
N GLN A 346 0.73 10.67 -34.62
CA GLN A 346 1.02 10.26 -36.00
C GLN A 346 2.52 10.01 -36.23
N THR A 347 3.39 10.72 -35.51
CA THR A 347 4.85 10.55 -35.60
C THR A 347 5.42 9.52 -34.62
N MET A 348 4.65 9.13 -33.58
CA MET A 348 5.11 8.23 -32.53
C MET A 348 5.22 6.77 -32.97
N GLY A 349 4.46 6.33 -33.97
CA GLY A 349 4.55 4.95 -34.50
C GLY A 349 5.92 4.57 -35.07
N LYS A 350 6.85 5.53 -35.21
CA LYS A 350 8.22 5.32 -35.70
C LYS A 350 9.28 5.25 -34.60
N ARG A 351 8.92 5.47 -33.33
CA ARG A 351 9.86 5.56 -32.19
C ARG A 351 10.04 4.24 -31.48
N LYS A 352 11.14 4.11 -30.71
CA LYS A 352 11.40 2.91 -29.89
C LYS A 352 10.46 2.89 -28.68
N GLN A 353 10.17 1.70 -28.15
CA GLN A 353 9.40 1.54 -26.92
C GLN A 353 10.09 2.21 -25.74
N GLY A 354 9.31 2.84 -24.86
CA GLY A 354 9.81 3.48 -23.64
C GLY A 354 10.57 4.79 -23.90
N GLU A 355 10.61 5.26 -25.14
CA GLU A 355 11.28 6.51 -25.50
C GLU A 355 10.46 7.71 -25.01
N ARG A 356 11.14 8.71 -24.45
CA ARG A 356 10.50 9.96 -24.02
C ARG A 356 10.22 10.86 -25.22
N CYS A 357 8.95 11.08 -25.52
CA CYS A 357 8.51 11.89 -26.65
C CYS A 357 8.59 13.40 -26.39
N GLY A 358 8.30 13.81 -25.15
CA GLY A 358 8.22 15.21 -24.76
C GLY A 358 7.45 15.37 -23.45
N HIS A 359 6.81 16.52 -23.27
CA HIS A 359 5.94 16.77 -22.12
C HIS A 359 4.70 17.58 -22.52
N ILE A 360 3.58 17.30 -21.85
CA ILE A 360 2.38 18.15 -21.84
C ILE A 360 2.39 18.98 -20.56
N GLN A 361 1.75 20.13 -20.55
CA GLN A 361 1.70 20.98 -19.36
C GLN A 361 0.33 21.64 -19.17
N HIS A 362 0.00 21.86 -17.91
CA HIS A 362 -1.13 22.68 -17.49
C HIS A 362 -0.59 23.85 -16.67
N CYS A 363 -0.88 25.07 -17.14
CA CYS A 363 -0.57 26.30 -16.43
C CYS A 363 -1.84 26.78 -15.72
N TYR A 364 -1.77 26.89 -14.39
CA TYR A 364 -2.84 27.49 -13.59
C TYR A 364 -2.23 28.56 -12.69
N MET A 365 -2.66 29.81 -12.88
CA MET A 365 -2.08 30.97 -12.20
C MET A 365 -0.55 31.02 -12.33
N THR A 366 0.19 30.84 -11.24
CA THR A 366 1.66 30.85 -11.19
C THR A 366 2.29 29.45 -11.21
N GLU A 367 1.49 28.38 -11.12
CA GLU A 367 1.99 27.01 -11.09
C GLU A 367 1.89 26.36 -12.48
N THR A 368 2.98 25.74 -12.92
CA THR A 368 2.99 24.95 -14.16
C THR A 368 3.25 23.50 -13.83
N LYS A 369 2.23 22.66 -13.95
CA LYS A 369 2.35 21.21 -13.81
C LYS A 369 2.73 20.61 -15.16
N LYS A 370 3.81 19.83 -15.18
CA LYS A 370 4.36 19.22 -16.41
C LYS A 370 4.32 17.70 -16.28
N TYR A 371 3.88 17.03 -17.35
CA TYR A 371 3.80 15.58 -17.41
C TYR A 371 4.61 15.09 -18.62
N ASP A 372 5.62 14.28 -18.36
CA ASP A 372 6.43 13.66 -19.40
C ASP A 372 5.63 12.54 -20.09
N VAL A 373 5.71 12.48 -21.41
CA VAL A 373 5.02 11.51 -22.27
C VAL A 373 6.03 10.49 -22.79
N TYR A 374 5.75 9.20 -22.53
CA TYR A 374 6.54 8.07 -23.01
C TYR A 374 5.72 7.19 -23.95
N THR A 375 6.34 6.66 -24.99
CA THR A 375 5.74 5.66 -25.88
C THR A 375 5.61 4.32 -25.18
N LEU A 376 4.46 3.67 -25.36
CA LEU A 376 4.23 2.30 -24.91
C LEU A 376 3.80 1.45 -26.10
N GLU A 377 4.31 0.22 -26.22
CA GLU A 377 3.69 -0.76 -27.10
C GLU A 377 2.51 -1.37 -26.38
N CYS A 378 1.30 -1.11 -26.89
CA CYS A 378 0.09 -1.73 -26.39
C CYS A 378 -0.01 -3.14 -26.97
N LEU A 379 -0.16 -4.16 -26.12
CA LEU A 379 -0.61 -5.51 -26.49
C LEU A 379 0.23 -6.23 -27.58
N GLY A 380 1.39 -5.72 -27.99
CA GLY A 380 2.27 -6.23 -29.06
C GLY A 380 1.90 -5.75 -30.48
N SER A 381 2.89 -5.75 -31.39
CA SER A 381 2.92 -5.35 -32.83
C SER A 381 1.73 -5.75 -33.75
N CYS A 382 0.50 -5.37 -33.44
CA CYS A 382 -0.66 -5.59 -34.32
C CYS A 382 -1.39 -4.27 -34.56
N ASP A 383 -1.69 -3.99 -35.82
CA ASP A 383 -2.09 -2.66 -36.30
C ASP A 383 -3.54 -2.25 -35.96
N GLU A 384 -4.37 -3.13 -35.38
CA GLU A 384 -5.77 -2.80 -35.06
C GLU A 384 -6.23 -3.42 -33.73
N TRP A 385 -6.35 -2.57 -32.71
CA TRP A 385 -7.09 -2.85 -31.47
C TRP A 385 -8.09 -1.71 -31.24
N SER A 386 -9.19 -2.01 -30.53
CA SER A 386 -10.29 -1.08 -30.30
C SER A 386 -10.73 -1.09 -28.84
N LEU A 387 -11.57 -0.12 -28.47
CA LEU A 387 -12.20 -0.05 -27.15
C LEU A 387 -13.69 -0.36 -27.28
N VAL A 388 -14.16 -1.34 -26.49
CA VAL A 388 -15.56 -1.80 -26.51
C VAL A 388 -16.21 -1.47 -25.16
N PRO A 389 -17.42 -0.88 -25.14
CA PRO A 389 -18.12 -0.58 -23.88
C PRO A 389 -18.37 -1.85 -23.06
N LEU A 390 -18.19 -1.75 -21.73
CA LEU A 390 -18.36 -2.85 -20.79
C LEU A 390 -19.75 -3.47 -20.91
N LYS A 391 -20.80 -2.66 -21.14
CA LYS A 391 -22.18 -3.12 -21.36
C LYS A 391 -22.29 -4.22 -22.42
N GLN A 392 -21.49 -4.17 -23.49
CA GLN A 392 -21.48 -5.19 -24.54
C GLN A 392 -20.68 -6.44 -24.13
N VAL A 393 -19.69 -6.26 -23.27
CA VAL A 393 -18.78 -7.32 -22.80
C VAL A 393 -19.40 -8.14 -21.65
N LEU A 394 -20.39 -7.61 -20.93
CA LEU A 394 -21.04 -8.29 -19.81
C LEU A 394 -21.56 -9.71 -20.15
N GLN A 395 -22.01 -9.89 -21.40
CA GLN A 395 -22.57 -11.15 -21.91
C GLN A 395 -21.55 -12.03 -22.66
N ASP A 396 -20.27 -11.62 -22.71
CA ASP A 396 -19.24 -12.42 -23.37
C ASP A 396 -19.09 -13.77 -22.64
N PRO A 397 -19.27 -14.92 -23.33
CA PRO A 397 -19.05 -16.23 -22.73
C PRO A 397 -17.61 -16.46 -22.23
N ALA A 398 -16.62 -15.71 -22.76
CA ALA A 398 -15.25 -15.77 -22.29
C ALA A 398 -15.03 -15.03 -20.95
N LEU A 399 -16.00 -14.23 -20.48
CA LEU A 399 -15.92 -13.52 -19.21
C LEU A 399 -16.21 -14.49 -18.04
N LEU A 400 -15.14 -15.14 -17.57
CA LEU A 400 -15.22 -16.10 -16.48
C LEU A 400 -15.48 -15.42 -15.13
N TYR A 401 -15.91 -16.20 -14.15
CA TYR A 401 -16.20 -15.72 -12.79
C TYR A 401 -15.00 -14.98 -12.15
N GLY A 402 -13.79 -15.52 -12.27
CA GLY A 402 -12.58 -14.87 -11.76
C GLY A 402 -12.30 -13.51 -12.42
N ASP A 403 -12.61 -13.37 -13.72
CA ASP A 403 -12.48 -12.11 -14.43
C ASP A 403 -13.55 -11.10 -14.00
N LYS A 404 -14.78 -11.55 -13.72
CA LYS A 404 -15.84 -10.70 -13.15
C LYS A 404 -15.42 -10.10 -11.81
N LEU A 405 -14.87 -10.92 -10.90
CA LEU A 405 -14.37 -10.43 -9.60
C LEU A 405 -13.22 -9.44 -9.77
N ARG A 406 -12.27 -9.75 -10.66
CA ARG A 406 -11.15 -8.86 -10.95
C ARG A 406 -11.60 -7.52 -11.54
N LEU A 407 -12.51 -7.55 -12.52
CA LEU A 407 -13.09 -6.36 -13.12
C LEU A 407 -13.84 -5.53 -12.08
N ALA A 408 -14.69 -6.17 -11.27
CA ALA A 408 -15.44 -5.50 -10.21
C ALA A 408 -14.53 -4.74 -9.23
N TRP A 409 -13.48 -5.41 -8.73
CA TRP A 409 -12.51 -4.78 -7.84
C TRP A 409 -11.74 -3.64 -8.54
N MET A 410 -11.22 -3.87 -9.75
CA MET A 410 -10.45 -2.86 -10.51
C MET A 410 -11.30 -1.62 -10.86
N ILE A 411 -12.53 -1.83 -11.29
CA ILE A 411 -13.47 -0.77 -11.63
C ILE A 411 -13.86 0.02 -10.39
N ALA A 412 -14.19 -0.67 -9.28
CA ALA A 412 -14.49 -0.01 -8.02
C ALA A 412 -13.29 0.83 -7.53
N CYS A 413 -12.07 0.28 -7.55
CA CYS A 413 -10.85 1.03 -7.22
C CYS A 413 -10.71 2.30 -8.05
N GLY A 414 -10.77 2.17 -9.37
CA GLY A 414 -10.57 3.29 -10.29
C GLY A 414 -11.64 4.37 -10.17
N ILE A 415 -12.91 3.98 -10.14
CA ILE A 415 -14.04 4.92 -10.06
C ILE A 415 -14.05 5.66 -8.72
N LEU A 416 -13.88 4.94 -7.60
CA LEU A 416 -13.83 5.56 -6.27
C LEU A 416 -12.63 6.50 -6.11
N GLN A 417 -11.47 6.10 -6.63
CA GLN A 417 -10.28 6.95 -6.60
C GLN A 417 -10.53 8.25 -7.35
N MET A 418 -11.10 8.17 -8.56
CA MET A 418 -11.35 9.31 -9.46
C MET A 418 -12.61 10.13 -9.16
N GLN A 419 -13.32 9.82 -8.09
CA GLN A 419 -14.55 10.52 -7.72
C GLN A 419 -14.28 12.03 -7.57
N GLY A 420 -15.10 12.85 -8.23
CA GLY A 420 -14.96 14.32 -8.24
C GLY A 420 -13.89 14.85 -9.20
N THR A 421 -13.23 13.99 -9.99
CA THR A 421 -12.37 14.43 -11.09
C THR A 421 -13.16 14.56 -12.40
N PRO A 422 -12.66 15.34 -13.37
CA PRO A 422 -13.29 15.42 -14.69
C PRO A 422 -13.26 14.12 -15.50
N TRP A 423 -12.65 13.03 -15.00
CA TRP A 423 -12.57 11.75 -15.73
C TRP A 423 -13.81 10.89 -15.56
N VAL A 424 -14.47 10.94 -14.41
CA VAL A 424 -15.66 10.12 -14.11
C VAL A 424 -16.89 11.02 -14.04
N ALA A 425 -18.04 10.54 -14.52
CA ALA A 425 -19.31 11.26 -14.37
C ALA A 425 -19.86 11.09 -12.96
N ASP A 426 -20.73 11.99 -12.51
CA ASP A 426 -21.40 11.85 -11.19
C ASP A 426 -22.24 10.55 -11.10
N ILE A 427 -22.64 10.01 -12.26
CA ILE A 427 -23.37 8.75 -12.39
C ILE A 427 -22.52 7.78 -13.21
N PRO A 428 -21.74 6.88 -12.58
CA PRO A 428 -20.94 5.89 -13.30
C PRO A 428 -21.84 4.82 -13.94
N ARG A 429 -21.65 4.53 -15.23
CA ARG A 429 -22.40 3.48 -15.95
C ARG A 429 -21.47 2.51 -16.67
N SER A 430 -21.99 1.32 -16.98
CA SER A 430 -21.29 0.34 -17.83
C SER A 430 -21.07 0.82 -19.28
N GLU A 431 -21.68 1.94 -19.67
CA GLU A 431 -21.49 2.61 -20.96
C GLU A 431 -20.24 3.52 -20.98
N ASP A 432 -19.79 3.98 -19.81
CA ASP A 432 -18.65 4.90 -19.68
C ASP A 432 -17.32 4.17 -19.46
N ILE A 433 -17.37 2.84 -19.34
CA ILE A 433 -16.23 1.97 -19.07
C ILE A 433 -15.99 1.11 -20.28
N PHE A 434 -14.74 1.01 -20.71
CA PHE A 434 -14.36 0.35 -21.95
C PHE A 434 -13.30 -0.71 -21.69
N ILE A 435 -13.34 -1.80 -22.45
CA ILE A 435 -12.37 -2.89 -22.42
C ILE A 435 -11.66 -2.92 -23.78
N ALA A 436 -10.34 -3.07 -23.76
CA ALA A 436 -9.59 -3.23 -25.01
C ALA A 436 -9.93 -4.57 -25.69
N GLN A 437 -10.10 -4.53 -27.00
CA GLN A 437 -10.29 -5.71 -27.84
C GLN A 437 -9.16 -5.79 -28.85
N LYS A 438 -8.51 -6.96 -28.93
CA LYS A 438 -7.44 -7.24 -29.88
C LYS A 438 -7.75 -8.52 -30.66
N GLY A 439 -7.80 -8.43 -31.98
CA GLY A 439 -8.10 -9.57 -32.85
C GLY A 439 -9.42 -10.26 -32.50
N GLY A 440 -10.44 -9.48 -32.12
CA GLY A 440 -11.74 -9.98 -31.67
C GLY A 440 -11.79 -10.45 -30.21
N VAL A 441 -10.65 -10.62 -29.53
CA VAL A 441 -10.59 -11.11 -28.14
C VAL A 441 -10.56 -9.94 -27.15
N HIS A 442 -11.44 -9.97 -26.15
CA HIS A 442 -11.49 -8.98 -25.08
C HIS A 442 -10.33 -9.15 -24.08
N GLN A 443 -9.69 -8.04 -23.72
CA GLN A 443 -8.56 -7.98 -22.82
C GLN A 443 -9.02 -7.49 -21.44
N PHE A 444 -9.56 -8.38 -20.61
CA PHE A 444 -10.17 -8.03 -19.31
C PHE A 444 -9.22 -7.35 -18.29
N GLN A 445 -7.92 -7.31 -18.55
CA GLN A 445 -6.93 -6.58 -17.74
C GLN A 445 -6.67 -5.13 -18.23
N HIS A 446 -7.30 -4.73 -19.32
CA HIS A 446 -7.11 -3.45 -20.01
C HIS A 446 -8.44 -2.69 -20.04
N VAL A 447 -8.80 -2.12 -18.89
CA VAL A 447 -10.05 -1.37 -18.67
C VAL A 447 -9.76 0.13 -18.69
N PHE A 448 -10.62 0.91 -19.32
CA PHE A 448 -10.45 2.35 -19.52
C PHE A 448 -11.73 3.12 -19.19
N VAL A 449 -11.57 4.36 -18.73
CA VAL A 449 -12.64 5.38 -18.69
C VAL A 449 -12.39 6.39 -19.78
N LEU A 450 -13.38 6.61 -20.64
CA LEU A 450 -13.20 7.34 -21.89
C LEU A 450 -13.68 8.79 -21.79
N ARG A 451 -12.93 9.70 -22.42
CA ARG A 451 -13.23 11.12 -22.56
C ARG A 451 -13.08 11.57 -23.99
N HIS A 452 -13.90 12.53 -24.39
CA HIS A 452 -13.96 13.05 -25.76
C HIS A 452 -13.45 14.50 -25.79
N PHE A 453 -12.60 14.84 -26.74
CA PHE A 453 -12.04 16.17 -26.92
C PHE A 453 -12.23 16.64 -28.38
N PRO A 454 -12.65 17.90 -28.63
CA PRO A 454 -13.07 18.91 -27.65
C PRO A 454 -14.41 18.56 -26.99
N GLU A 455 -14.58 18.94 -25.72
CA GLU A 455 -15.80 18.62 -24.97
C GLU A 455 -16.99 19.49 -25.38
N TYR A 456 -18.16 18.85 -25.53
CA TYR A 456 -19.44 19.56 -25.53
C TYR A 456 -19.84 19.92 -24.10
N PRO A 457 -20.46 21.10 -23.88
CA PRO A 457 -20.97 21.49 -22.57
C PRO A 457 -21.91 20.41 -22.04
N ARG A 458 -21.57 19.80 -20.90
CA ARG A 458 -22.52 18.98 -20.18
C ARG A 458 -23.58 19.91 -19.62
N VAL A 459 -24.84 19.68 -19.98
CA VAL A 459 -25.96 20.19 -19.18
C VAL A 459 -25.82 19.47 -17.86
N ASN A 460 -25.23 20.14 -16.86
CA ASN A 460 -25.18 19.62 -15.51
C ASN A 460 -26.62 19.33 -15.11
N ALA A 461 -26.99 18.05 -15.03
CA ALA A 461 -28.25 17.66 -14.47
C ALA A 461 -28.32 18.30 -13.09
N SER A 462 -29.42 19.00 -12.83
CA SER A 462 -29.73 19.72 -11.60
C SER A 462 -29.07 19.09 -10.37
N VAL A 463 -28.38 19.92 -9.59
CA VAL A 463 -27.79 19.56 -8.29
C VAL A 463 -28.88 18.92 -7.42
N SER A 464 -28.99 17.60 -7.45
CA SER A 464 -29.77 16.85 -6.49
C SER A 464 -28.98 16.89 -5.17
N PRO A 465 -29.63 17.14 -4.02
CA PRO A 465 -28.96 17.14 -2.72
C PRO A 465 -28.36 15.78 -2.34
N THR A 466 -28.70 14.71 -3.06
CA THR A 466 -28.17 13.35 -2.88
C THR A 466 -27.27 13.02 -4.05
N ASN A 467 -25.98 12.72 -3.79
CA ASN A 467 -25.03 12.30 -4.82
C ASN A 467 -25.22 10.80 -5.11
N PRO A 468 -25.86 10.40 -6.23
CA PRO A 468 -26.24 9.01 -6.45
C PRO A 468 -25.05 8.11 -6.87
N PHE A 469 -23.83 8.64 -6.85
CA PHE A 469 -22.62 7.94 -7.29
C PHE A 469 -22.47 6.55 -6.68
N MET A 470 -22.67 6.41 -5.36
CA MET A 470 -22.51 5.12 -4.66
C MET A 470 -23.60 4.12 -5.06
N LEU A 471 -24.85 4.58 -5.24
CA LEU A 471 -25.93 3.76 -5.77
C LEU A 471 -25.57 3.18 -7.14
N TYR A 472 -25.11 4.01 -8.07
CA TYR A 472 -24.77 3.57 -9.43
C TYR A 472 -23.49 2.74 -9.50
N LEU A 473 -22.53 2.95 -8.58
CA LEU A 473 -21.43 2.02 -8.39
C LEU A 473 -21.94 0.64 -7.94
N GLY A 474 -22.89 0.60 -7.01
CA GLY A 474 -23.55 -0.64 -6.58
C GLY A 474 -24.26 -1.34 -7.74
N ILE A 475 -25.00 -0.61 -8.56
CA ILE A 475 -25.65 -1.13 -9.77
C ILE A 475 -24.63 -1.70 -10.75
N LEU A 476 -23.54 -0.99 -11.02
CA LEU A 476 -22.48 -1.44 -11.91
C LEU A 476 -21.84 -2.76 -11.42
N LEU A 477 -21.63 -2.91 -10.11
CA LEU A 477 -21.17 -4.16 -9.51
C LEU A 477 -22.20 -5.29 -9.67
N ILE A 478 -23.50 -5.00 -9.57
CA ILE A 478 -24.57 -5.97 -9.85
C ILE A 478 -24.51 -6.42 -11.32
N GLU A 479 -24.39 -5.47 -12.25
CA GLU A 479 -24.33 -5.78 -13.69
C GLU A 479 -23.15 -6.68 -14.03
N LEU A 480 -21.97 -6.41 -13.45
CA LEU A 480 -20.75 -7.18 -13.64
C LEU A 480 -20.89 -8.64 -13.19
N ILE A 481 -21.39 -8.86 -11.96
CA ILE A 481 -21.46 -10.22 -11.42
C ILE A 481 -22.55 -11.05 -12.10
N LEU A 482 -23.70 -10.43 -12.40
CA LEU A 482 -24.81 -11.08 -13.07
C LEU A 482 -24.61 -11.20 -14.58
N GLY A 483 -23.66 -10.47 -15.17
CA GLY A 483 -23.34 -10.51 -16.60
C GLY A 483 -24.44 -9.90 -17.50
N GLN A 484 -25.29 -9.05 -16.95
CA GLN A 484 -26.41 -8.44 -17.67
C GLN A 484 -26.71 -7.06 -17.09
N SER A 485 -27.19 -6.15 -17.94
CA SER A 485 -27.58 -4.82 -17.49
C SER A 485 -28.79 -4.87 -16.55
N ILE A 486 -28.91 -3.91 -15.64
CA ILE A 486 -30.04 -3.84 -14.72
C ILE A 486 -31.37 -3.67 -15.47
N ALA A 487 -31.35 -2.93 -16.59
CA ALA A 487 -32.49 -2.73 -17.46
C ALA A 487 -33.01 -4.03 -18.12
N THR A 488 -32.12 -5.02 -18.32
CA THR A 488 -32.50 -6.35 -18.83
C THR A 488 -32.91 -7.31 -17.74
N LEU A 489 -32.46 -7.07 -16.49
CA LEU A 489 -32.75 -7.90 -15.33
C LEU A 489 -34.08 -7.53 -14.66
N ASP A 490 -34.51 -6.28 -14.78
CA ASP A 490 -35.83 -5.83 -14.36
C ASP A 490 -36.88 -6.24 -15.41
N SER A 491 -37.69 -7.25 -15.08
CA SER A 491 -38.77 -7.73 -15.95
C SER A 491 -39.85 -6.63 -16.10
N PRO A 492 -40.49 -6.47 -17.28
CA PRO A 492 -41.60 -5.53 -17.45
C PRO A 492 -42.80 -5.81 -16.53
N GLN A 493 -42.83 -6.94 -15.83
CA GLN A 493 -43.87 -7.32 -14.87
C GLN A 493 -43.75 -6.63 -13.50
N THR A 494 -42.60 -6.00 -13.18
CA THR A 494 -42.39 -5.27 -11.91
C THR A 494 -42.63 -3.76 -12.01
N GLN A 495 -42.90 -3.23 -13.20
CA GLN A 495 -43.20 -1.82 -13.41
C GLN A 495 -44.67 -1.51 -13.11
N THR A 496 -45.08 -1.63 -11.84
CA THR A 496 -46.11 -0.73 -11.31
C THR A 496 -45.47 0.65 -11.21
N LEU A 497 -45.42 1.36 -12.33
CA LEU A 497 -45.01 2.76 -12.41
C LEU A 497 -46.02 3.60 -11.60
N GLU A 498 -45.75 3.81 -10.32
CA GLU A 498 -46.32 4.94 -9.58
C GLU A 498 -45.83 6.21 -10.29
N PRO A 499 -46.71 6.99 -10.95
CA PRO A 499 -46.28 8.16 -11.73
C PRO A 499 -45.73 9.22 -10.77
N GLY A 500 -44.43 9.50 -10.83
CA GLY A 500 -43.81 10.64 -10.11
C GLY A 500 -42.60 10.32 -9.23
N LEU A 501 -42.22 9.05 -9.06
CA LEU A 501 -41.03 8.70 -8.26
C LEU A 501 -39.73 9.04 -9.01
N PRO A 502 -38.72 9.66 -8.36
CA PRO A 502 -37.42 9.90 -8.96
C PRO A 502 -36.75 8.62 -9.45
N ARG A 503 -36.11 8.69 -10.63
CA ARG A 503 -35.46 7.53 -11.30
C ARG A 503 -34.48 6.76 -10.40
N HIS A 504 -33.71 7.45 -9.56
CA HIS A 504 -32.74 6.82 -8.66
C HIS A 504 -33.42 5.94 -7.59
N ILE A 505 -34.66 6.24 -7.17
CA ILE A 505 -35.40 5.41 -6.21
C ILE A 505 -35.85 4.10 -6.89
N LEU A 506 -36.34 4.20 -8.13
CA LEU A 506 -36.70 3.02 -8.93
C LEU A 506 -35.48 2.12 -9.18
N ASP A 507 -34.36 2.72 -9.57
CA ASP A 507 -33.10 2.00 -9.79
C ASP A 507 -32.59 1.33 -8.49
N TYR A 508 -32.75 1.99 -7.33
CA TYR A 508 -32.44 1.41 -6.02
C TYR A 508 -33.33 0.21 -5.69
N GLU A 509 -34.65 0.30 -5.89
CA GLU A 509 -35.56 -0.81 -5.63
C GLU A 509 -35.26 -2.02 -6.53
N ALA A 510 -35.00 -1.77 -7.81
CA ALA A 510 -34.59 -2.81 -8.76
C ALA A 510 -33.28 -3.47 -8.32
N ALA A 511 -32.27 -2.68 -7.92
CA ALA A 511 -30.99 -3.18 -7.42
C ALA A 511 -31.16 -4.00 -6.13
N ASN A 512 -32.00 -3.54 -5.20
CA ASN A 512 -32.23 -4.19 -3.92
C ASN A 512 -32.89 -5.57 -4.09
N LYS A 513 -33.79 -5.73 -5.07
CA LYS A 513 -34.39 -7.04 -5.42
C LYS A 513 -33.36 -8.05 -5.94
N LEU A 514 -32.25 -7.58 -6.51
CA LEU A 514 -31.20 -8.42 -7.09
C LEU A 514 -30.14 -8.87 -6.06
N LEU A 515 -30.10 -8.28 -4.85
CA LEU A 515 -29.12 -8.61 -3.82
C LEU A 515 -29.07 -10.11 -3.45
N GLY A 516 -30.23 -10.78 -3.43
CA GLY A 516 -30.27 -12.23 -3.20
C GLY A 516 -29.51 -13.03 -4.26
N ARG A 517 -29.61 -12.63 -5.54
CA ARG A 517 -28.85 -13.26 -6.64
C ARG A 517 -27.36 -12.93 -6.56
N VAL A 518 -27.03 -11.71 -6.14
CA VAL A 518 -25.64 -11.29 -5.91
C VAL A 518 -25.00 -12.16 -4.83
N MET A 519 -25.69 -12.42 -3.70
CA MET A 519 -25.18 -13.32 -2.66
C MET A 519 -24.93 -14.72 -3.19
N MET A 520 -25.85 -15.26 -3.98
CA MET A 520 -25.76 -16.63 -4.52
C MET A 520 -24.62 -16.81 -5.54
N ILE A 521 -24.33 -15.79 -6.37
CA ILE A 521 -23.32 -15.88 -7.44
C ILE A 521 -21.98 -15.28 -6.99
N GLY A 522 -22.02 -14.07 -6.42
CA GLY A 522 -20.84 -13.31 -6.01
C GLY A 522 -20.27 -13.69 -4.65
N GLY A 523 -21.04 -14.34 -3.78
CA GLY A 523 -20.60 -14.66 -2.42
C GLY A 523 -20.76 -13.50 -1.43
N SER A 524 -20.36 -13.75 -0.18
CA SER A 524 -20.64 -12.84 0.94
C SER A 524 -19.86 -11.53 0.87
N GLY A 525 -18.60 -11.56 0.43
CA GLY A 525 -17.78 -10.33 0.36
C GLY A 525 -18.32 -9.40 -0.73
N TYR A 526 -18.59 -9.95 -1.91
CA TYR A 526 -19.24 -9.22 -3.00
C TYR A 526 -20.60 -8.64 -2.61
N TYR A 527 -21.45 -9.44 -1.96
CA TYR A 527 -22.74 -8.97 -1.43
C TYR A 527 -22.56 -7.78 -0.48
N ASN A 528 -21.65 -7.88 0.48
CA ASN A 528 -21.42 -6.83 1.47
C ASN A 528 -20.95 -5.53 0.80
N ALA A 529 -20.10 -5.62 -0.23
CA ALA A 529 -19.65 -4.47 -0.99
C ALA A 529 -20.82 -3.77 -1.72
N VAL A 530 -21.66 -4.54 -2.43
CA VAL A 530 -22.84 -4.00 -3.14
C VAL A 530 -23.84 -3.41 -2.15
N GLU A 531 -24.17 -4.11 -1.07
CA GLU A 531 -25.12 -3.65 -0.06
C GLU A 531 -24.66 -2.33 0.58
N ARG A 532 -23.36 -2.20 0.85
CA ARG A 532 -22.78 -0.95 1.37
C ARG A 532 -22.90 0.19 0.37
N CYS A 533 -22.66 -0.05 -0.92
CA CYS A 533 -22.88 0.94 -1.98
C CYS A 533 -24.33 1.43 -2.00
N LEU A 534 -25.30 0.52 -2.00
CA LEU A 534 -26.73 0.87 -2.06
C LEU A 534 -27.22 1.63 -0.82
N ARG A 535 -26.64 1.37 0.36
CA ARG A 535 -27.03 2.01 1.63
C ARG A 535 -26.27 3.29 1.96
N SER A 536 -25.24 3.65 1.19
CA SER A 536 -24.35 4.78 1.50
C SER A 536 -25.07 6.12 1.56
N ASP A 537 -26.10 6.33 0.73
CA ASP A 537 -26.84 7.60 0.67
C ASP A 537 -27.75 7.85 1.89
N MET A 538 -28.11 6.79 2.62
CA MET A 538 -28.92 6.89 3.85
C MET A 538 -28.12 7.34 5.08
N GLN A 539 -26.78 7.45 4.98
CA GLN A 539 -25.89 7.80 6.10
C GLN A 539 -25.34 9.24 6.03
N ILE A 540 -25.70 10.02 5.00
CA ILE A 540 -25.16 11.38 4.72
C ILE A 540 -25.55 12.42 5.82
N GLY A 541 -26.39 12.05 6.79
CA GLY A 541 -26.86 12.97 7.86
C GLY A 541 -25.85 13.30 8.97
N THR A 542 -24.75 12.57 9.14
CA THR A 542 -23.88 12.76 10.32
C THR A 542 -22.40 12.44 10.05
N SER A 543 -21.57 13.42 9.68
CA SER A 543 -20.22 13.62 10.25
C SER A 543 -19.39 14.64 9.46
N GLY A 544 -18.89 15.66 10.17
CA GLY A 544 -18.11 16.77 9.61
C GLY A 544 -16.62 16.50 9.43
N ASN A 545 -16.22 15.38 8.82
CA ASN A 545 -14.82 15.16 8.42
C ASN A 545 -14.72 14.36 7.12
N SER A 546 -14.67 15.06 5.98
CA SER A 546 -14.86 14.47 4.65
C SER A 546 -13.79 13.44 4.23
N CYS A 547 -12.56 13.56 4.71
CA CYS A 547 -11.46 12.69 4.26
C CYS A 547 -11.43 11.31 4.94
N CYS A 548 -11.80 11.22 6.23
CA CYS A 548 -11.91 9.94 6.93
C CYS A 548 -13.16 9.18 6.48
N PHE A 549 -14.27 9.91 6.28
CA PHE A 549 -15.52 9.32 5.82
C PHE A 549 -15.38 8.70 4.42
N GLN A 550 -14.71 9.39 3.50
CA GLN A 550 -14.45 8.85 2.16
C GLN A 550 -13.53 7.62 2.21
N GLY A 551 -12.49 7.62 3.04
CA GLY A 551 -11.61 6.46 3.22
C GLY A 551 -12.34 5.23 3.77
N ASP A 552 -13.24 5.41 4.74
CA ASP A 552 -14.00 4.33 5.38
C ASP A 552 -15.10 3.75 4.48
N VAL A 553 -15.67 4.58 3.59
CA VAL A 553 -16.59 4.12 2.54
C VAL A 553 -15.83 3.31 1.50
N ILE A 554 -14.66 3.81 1.07
CA ILE A 554 -13.79 3.15 0.09
C ILE A 554 -13.31 1.79 0.61
N SER A 555 -12.70 1.73 1.79
CA SER A 555 -12.19 0.47 2.34
C SER A 555 -13.31 -0.54 2.57
N GLY A 556 -14.47 -0.09 3.02
CA GLY A 556 -15.62 -0.97 3.24
C GLY A 556 -16.23 -1.58 1.96
N VAL A 557 -15.96 -1.01 0.78
CA VAL A 557 -16.35 -1.57 -0.52
C VAL A 557 -15.22 -2.38 -1.14
N LEU A 558 -13.98 -1.89 -1.06
CA LEU A 558 -12.83 -2.50 -1.72
C LEU A 558 -12.28 -3.73 -0.98
N ASP A 559 -12.21 -3.69 0.36
CA ASP A 559 -11.61 -4.78 1.14
C ASP A 559 -12.36 -6.13 0.95
N PRO A 560 -13.71 -6.17 0.97
CA PRO A 560 -14.44 -7.42 0.72
C PRO A 560 -14.22 -7.97 -0.70
N LEU A 561 -14.19 -7.08 -1.71
CA LEU A 561 -13.95 -7.46 -3.11
C LEU A 561 -12.53 -8.00 -3.31
N GLU A 562 -11.54 -7.38 -2.68
CA GLU A 562 -10.14 -7.83 -2.73
C GLU A 562 -9.98 -9.19 -2.03
N GLN A 563 -10.66 -9.40 -0.91
CA GLN A 563 -10.60 -10.65 -0.16
C GLN A 563 -11.18 -11.81 -0.97
N ASP A 564 -12.33 -11.63 -1.61
CA ASP A 564 -12.94 -12.66 -2.45
C ASP A 564 -12.05 -12.98 -3.67
N LEU A 565 -11.41 -11.97 -4.27
CA LEU A 565 -10.44 -12.17 -5.35
C LEU A 565 -9.20 -12.95 -4.88
N ARG A 566 -8.65 -12.64 -3.70
CA ARG A 566 -7.49 -13.35 -3.12
C ARG A 566 -7.80 -14.81 -2.82
N ARG A 567 -9.01 -15.12 -2.33
CA ARG A 567 -9.43 -16.51 -2.06
C ARG A 567 -9.53 -17.38 -3.31
N LEU A 568 -9.70 -16.77 -4.49
CA LEU A 568 -9.75 -17.49 -5.76
C LEU A 568 -8.35 -17.78 -6.34
N VAL A 569 -7.33 -17.02 -5.93
CA VAL A 569 -5.95 -17.13 -6.40
C VAL A 569 -5.07 -17.98 -5.46
N ALA A 570 -5.41 -18.03 -4.17
CA ALA A 570 -4.81 -18.90 -3.17
C ALA A 570 -5.32 -20.34 -3.30
#